data_AF-A0A969HIV2-F1
#
_entry.id   AF-A0A969HIV2-F1
#
_cell.length_a   1.000
_cell.length_b   1.000
_cell.length_c   1.000
_cell.angle_alpha   90.00
_cell.angle_beta   90.00
_cell.angle_gamma   90.00
#
_symmetry.space_group_name_H-M   'P 1'
#
loop_
_entity.id
_entity.type
_entity.pdbx_description
1 polymer ?
#
loop_
_entity_poly.entity_id
_entity_poly.type
_entity_poly.pdbx_seq_one_letter_code
_entity_poly.pdbx_strand_id
1 'polypeptide(L)' 'MGRAGFQVVAAATGPDGLIAAQTDPRPDLILLDVDMPGMNGFDVATTLQQNPDTTSIPIIF' A
#
# COMPACT_ATOMS: atom_id res chain seq x y z
N MET A 1 18.54 -3.95 6.26
CA MET A 1 18.93 -2.78 5.46
C MET A 1 17.93 -1.66 5.71
N GLY A 2 17.98 -1.00 6.86
CA GLY A 2 17.20 0.21 7.16
C GLY A 2 18.15 1.38 7.18
N ARG A 3 18.17 2.19 6.12
CA ARG A 3 19.19 3.25 5.97
C ARG A 3 18.63 4.68 5.99
N ALA A 4 17.40 4.87 6.45
CA ALA A 4 16.82 6.22 6.59
C ALA A 4 15.78 6.38 7.73
N GLY A 5 15.69 5.46 8.69
CA GLY A 5 14.78 5.59 9.83
C GLY A 5 13.31 5.29 9.54
N PHE A 6 12.98 4.79 8.35
CA PHE A 6 11.62 4.37 7.98
C PHE A 6 11.30 2.96 8.46
N GLN A 7 10.05 2.76 8.89
CA GLN A 7 9.47 1.45 9.10
C GLN A 7 8.85 0.98 7.78
N VAL A 8 9.23 -0.21 7.32
CA VAL A 8 8.74 -0.78 6.06
C VAL A 8 7.89 -2.00 6.37
N VAL A 9 6.67 -2.00 5.84
CA VAL A 9 5.78 -3.17 5.82
C VAL A 9 5.72 -3.66 4.38
N ALA A 10 6.04 -4.93 4.16
CA ALA A 10 5.99 -5.55 2.84
C ALA A 10 4.71 -6.36 2.69
N ALA A 11 4.04 -6.20 1.55
CA ALA A 11 2.90 -7.02 1.14
C ALA A 11 3.26 -7.71 -0.19
N ALA A 12 2.97 -9.01 -0.28
CA ALA A 12 3.29 -9.82 -1.47
C ALA A 12 2.14 -9.85 -2.49
N THR A 13 0.94 -9.43 -2.09
CA THR A 13 -0.26 -9.45 -2.91
C THR A 13 -1.10 -8.19 -2.68
N GLY A 14 -1.96 -7.85 -3.64
CA GLY A 14 -2.89 -6.74 -3.49
C GLY A 14 -3.76 -6.81 -2.23
N PRO A 15 -4.42 -7.95 -1.91
CA PRO A 15 -5.19 -8.10 -0.67
C PRO A 15 -4.36 -7.90 0.60
N ASP A 16 -3.13 -8.43 0.65
CA ASP A 16 -2.24 -8.20 1.79
C ASP A 16 -1.90 -6.72 1.93
N GLY A 17 -1.70 -6.02 0.81
CA GLY A 17 -1.44 -4.58 0.76
C GLY A 17 -2.61 -3.76 1.28
N LEU A 18 -3.85 -4.15 0.94
CA LEU A 18 -5.06 -3.51 1.46
C LEU A 18 -5.19 -3.67 2.97
N ILE A 19 -4.89 -4.86 3.50
CA ILE A 19 -4.92 -5.12 4.95
C ILE A 19 -3.82 -4.32 5.65
N ALA A 20 -2.60 -4.36 5.12
CA ALA A 20 -1.45 -3.64 5.68
C ALA A 20 -1.67 -2.13 5.74
N ALA A 21 -2.27 -1.53 4.70
CA ALA A 21 -2.56 -0.10 4.66
C ALA A 21 -3.56 0.36 5.74
N GLN A 22 -4.41 -0.55 6.24
CA GLN A 22 -5.43 -0.28 7.25
C GLN A 22 -5.01 -0.68 8.67
N THR A 23 -3.89 -1.38 8.83
CA THR A 23 -3.44 -1.90 10.12
C THR A 23 -2.42 -0.96 10.76
N ASP A 24 -2.43 -0.83 12.09
CA ASP A 24 -1.42 -0.05 12.79
C ASP A 24 -0.03 -0.73 12.78
N PRO A 25 1.06 0.02 12.56
CA PRO A 25 1.07 1.45 12.25
C PRO A 25 0.63 1.72 10.80
N ARG A 26 -0.27 2.70 10.61
CA ARG A 26 -0.70 3.12 9.27
C ARG A 26 0.48 3.72 8.48
N PRO A 27 0.62 3.40 7.19
CA PRO A 27 1.73 3.91 6.39
C PRO A 27 1.51 5.39 5.99
N ASP A 28 2.60 6.15 5.98
CA ASP A 28 2.61 7.53 5.45
C ASP A 28 2.79 7.59 3.92
N LEU A 29 3.17 6.45 3.31
CA LEU A 29 3.43 6.32 1.87
C LEU A 29 3.25 4.87 1.44
N ILE A 30 2.65 4.65 0.28
CA ILE A 30 2.52 3.33 -0.34
C ILE A 30 3.28 3.31 -1.66
N LEU A 31 4.21 2.37 -1.78
CA LEU A 31 4.83 2.02 -3.06
C LEU A 31 4.10 0.79 -3.61
N LEU A 32 3.48 0.92 -4.78
CA LEU A 32 2.58 -0.07 -5.33
C LEU A 32 3.02 -0.46 -6.73
N ASP A 33 3.41 -1.72 -6.89
CA ASP A 33 3.75 -2.25 -8.21
C ASP A 33 2.48 -2.38 -9.08
N VAL A 34 2.56 -1.94 -10.34
CA VAL A 34 1.48 -2.06 -11.32
C VAL A 34 1.43 -3.48 -11.90
N ASP A 35 2.60 -4.08 -12.13
CA ASP A 35 2.75 -5.37 -12.81
C ASP A 35 2.81 -6.52 -11.82
N MET A 36 1.77 -6.63 -10.97
CA MET A 36 1.61 -7.75 -10.05
C MET A 36 0.90 -8.95 -10.70
N PRO A 37 1.44 -10.18 -10.57
CA PRO A 37 0.74 -11.37 -11.01
C PRO A 37 -0.49 -11.64 -10.13
N GLY A 38 -1.68 -11.67 -10.75
CA GLY A 38 -2.94 -12.08 -10.11
C GLY A 38 -3.87 -10.93 -9.68
N MET A 39 -3.38 -9.70 -9.52
CA MET A 39 -4.22 -8.52 -9.25
C MET A 39 -3.58 -7.27 -9.85
N ASN A 40 -4.39 -6.38 -10.42
CA ASN A 40 -3.91 -5.13 -10.99
C ASN A 40 -3.63 -4.11 -9.87
N GLY A 41 -2.41 -3.54 -9.83
CA GLY A 41 -2.05 -2.51 -8.85
C GLY A 41 -2.97 -1.28 -8.89
N PHE A 42 -3.56 -0.95 -10.03
CA PHE A 42 -4.55 0.14 -10.12
C PHE A 42 -5.85 -0.15 -9.35
N ASP A 43 -6.30 -1.40 -9.30
CA ASP A 43 -7.51 -1.77 -8.55
C ASP A 43 -7.28 -1.65 -7.04
N VAL A 44 -6.07 -2.01 -6.59
CA VAL A 44 -5.63 -1.82 -5.20
C VAL A 44 -5.59 -0.33 -4.87
N ALA A 45 -4.99 0.51 -5.72
CA ALA A 45 -4.95 1.95 -5.53
C ALA A 45 -6.36 2.56 -5.45
N THR A 46 -7.25 2.15 -6.34
CA THR A 46 -8.65 2.61 -6.36
C THR A 46 -9.37 2.25 -5.06
N THR A 47 -9.19 1.01 -4.58
CA THR A 47 -9.81 0.54 -3.33
C THR A 47 -9.29 1.34 -2.13
N LEU A 48 -7.99 1.65 -2.08
CA LEU A 48 -7.42 2.49 -1.04
C LEU A 48 -7.94 3.93 -1.10
N GLN A 49 -8.05 4.51 -2.29
CA GLN A 49 -8.56 5.87 -2.46
C GLN A 49 -10.05 6.01 -2.10
N GLN A 50 -10.84 4.94 -2.22
CA GLN A 50 -12.24 4.90 -1.81
C GLN A 50 -12.44 4.77 -0.29
N ASN A 51 -11.41 4.34 0.45
CA ASN A 51 -11.49 4.22 1.90
C ASN A 51 -11.07 5.54 2.57
N PRO A 52 -11.93 6.18 3.38
CA PRO A 52 -11.59 7.42 4.09
C PRO A 52 -10.33 7.32 4.97
N ASP A 53 -10.00 6.13 5.47
CA ASP A 53 -8.84 5.91 6.35
C ASP A 53 -7.50 5.85 5.60
N THR A 54 -7.52 5.56 4.30
CA THR A 54 -6.32 5.40 3.47
C THR A 54 -6.27 6.35 2.26
N THR A 55 -7.35 7.09 1.98
CA THR A 55 -7.42 8.09 0.88
C THR A 55 -6.42 9.24 1.03
N SER A 56 -5.96 9.51 2.25
CA SER A 56 -4.96 10.55 2.53
C SER A 56 -3.52 10.10 2.29
N ILE A 57 -3.30 8.79 2.07
CA ILE A 57 -1.96 8.21 1.94
C ILE A 57 -1.52 8.33 0.48
N PRO A 58 -0.37 8.97 0.19
CA PRO A 58 0.16 9.05 -1.16
C PRO A 58 0.55 7.66 -1.69
N ILE A 59 0.17 7.38 -2.94
CA ILE A 59 0.50 6.15 -3.66
C ILE A 59 1.47 6.48 -4.80
N ILE A 60 2.59 5.78 -4.86
CA ILE A 60 3.60 5.87 -5.92
C ILE A 60 3.68 4.51 -6.61
N PHE A 61 3.75 4.53 -7.95
CA PHE A 61 3.96 3.35 -8.79
C PHE A 61 5.43 3.19 -9.16
#